data_AF-A0A427A2H4-F1
#
_entry.id   AF-A0A427A2H4-F1
#
_cell.length_a   1.000
_cell.length_b   1.000
_cell.length_c   1.000
_cell.angle_alpha   90.00
_cell.angle_beta   90.00
_cell.angle_gamma   90.00
#
_symmetry.space_group_name_H-M   'P 1'
#
loop_
_entity.id
_entity.type
_entity.pdbx_description
1 polymer ?
#
loop_
_entity_poly.entity_id
_entity_poly.type
_entity_poly.pdbx_seq_one_letter_code
_entity_poly.pdbx_strand_id
1 'polypeptide(L)'
;MKQVMDMEHEAKDSKNEMADEIVQKYKLLLYGAAEFEESPRKLEDIWDEALAIYNIAYNYAERCQALGRCSFAWKVAGRALCMLHASRQGEKCSIPCSITALKEILG
;
A
#
# COMPACT_ATOMS: atom_id res chain seq x y z
N MET A 1 22.16 2.45 -29.92
CA MET A 1 21.36 3.33 -29.04
C MET A 1 19.92 2.83 -28.89
N LYS A 2 19.12 2.73 -29.95
CA LYS A 2 17.75 2.18 -29.90
C LYS A 2 17.65 0.81 -29.21
N GLN A 3 18.47 -0.14 -29.66
CA GLN A 3 18.54 -1.51 -29.10
C GLN A 3 18.94 -1.61 -27.61
N VAL A 4 19.62 -0.59 -27.06
CA VAL A 4 20.05 -0.58 -25.64
C VAL A 4 18.93 0.00 -24.77
N MET A 5 18.25 1.04 -25.26
CA MET A 5 17.08 1.64 -24.60
C MET A 5 15.90 0.67 -24.54
N ASP A 6 15.67 -0.10 -25.60
CA ASP A 6 14.57 -1.08 -25.66
C ASP A 6 14.79 -2.21 -24.63
N MET A 7 16.04 -2.67 -24.45
CA MET A 7 16.43 -3.71 -23.48
C MET A 7 16.35 -3.23 -22.02
N GLU A 8 16.69 -1.95 -21.77
CA GLU A 8 16.53 -1.30 -20.46
C GLU A 8 15.05 -1.11 -20.08
N HIS A 9 14.19 -0.84 -21.07
CA HIS A 9 12.75 -0.72 -20.89
C HIS A 9 12.12 -2.07 -20.51
N GLU A 10 12.41 -3.13 -21.26
CA GLU A 10 11.92 -4.49 -20.96
C GLU A 10 12.40 -5.00 -19.58
N ALA A 11 13.64 -4.69 -19.21
CA ALA A 11 14.19 -5.04 -17.90
C ALA A 11 13.58 -4.23 -16.73
N LYS A 12 13.03 -3.04 -17.01
CA LYS A 12 12.33 -2.22 -16.02
C LYS A 12 10.87 -2.64 -15.87
N ASP A 13 10.22 -2.98 -16.97
CA ASP A 13 8.83 -3.46 -16.99
C ASP A 13 8.71 -4.80 -16.26
N SER A 14 9.59 -5.75 -16.55
CA SER A 14 9.65 -7.05 -15.84
C SER A 14 9.87 -6.92 -14.33
N LYS A 15 10.67 -5.93 -13.89
CA LYS A 15 10.87 -5.64 -12.45
C LYS A 15 9.61 -5.06 -11.81
N ASN A 16 8.86 -4.24 -12.55
CA ASN A 16 7.60 -3.68 -12.06
C ASN A 16 6.53 -4.77 -11.94
N GLU A 17 6.41 -5.65 -12.93
CA GLU A 17 5.49 -6.79 -12.89
C GLU A 17 5.78 -7.68 -11.67
N MET A 18 7.04 -8.03 -11.45
CA MET A 18 7.43 -8.82 -10.26
C MET A 18 7.12 -8.10 -8.95
N ALA A 19 7.33 -6.77 -8.90
CA ALA A 19 6.99 -6.00 -7.71
C ALA A 19 5.48 -5.97 -7.45
N ASP A 20 4.67 -5.88 -8.51
CA ASP A 20 3.21 -5.88 -8.40
C ASP A 20 2.68 -7.28 -8.01
N GLU A 21 3.25 -8.36 -8.55
CA GLU A 21 2.96 -9.73 -8.09
C GLU A 21 3.26 -9.92 -6.61
N ILE A 22 4.39 -9.40 -6.13
CA ILE A 22 4.74 -9.43 -4.70
C ILE A 22 3.70 -8.65 -3.91
N VAL A 23 3.33 -7.43 -4.33
CA VAL A 23 2.31 -6.63 -3.64
C VAL A 23 0.98 -7.40 -3.56
N GLN A 24 0.52 -7.97 -4.67
CA GLN A 24 -0.73 -8.74 -4.72
C GLN A 24 -0.69 -9.97 -3.83
N LYS A 25 0.42 -10.71 -3.84
CA LYS A 25 0.63 -11.85 -2.93
C LYS A 25 0.49 -11.42 -1.48
N TYR A 26 1.11 -10.31 -1.09
CA TYR A 26 1.05 -9.84 0.30
C TYR A 26 -0.30 -9.22 0.67
N LYS A 27 -1.03 -8.62 -0.28
CA LYS A 27 -2.44 -8.24 -0.09
C LYS A 27 -3.32 -9.46 0.18
N LEU A 28 -3.18 -10.51 -0.62
CA LEU A 28 -3.91 -11.77 -0.41
C LEU A 28 -3.61 -12.40 0.96
N LEU A 29 -2.35 -12.35 1.42
CA LEU A 29 -2.00 -12.82 2.76
C LEU A 29 -2.61 -11.95 3.87
N LEU A 30 -2.54 -10.62 3.73
CA LEU A 30 -3.02 -9.68 4.74
C LEU A 30 -4.56 -9.64 4.80
N TYR A 31 -5.24 -9.62 3.66
CA TYR A 31 -6.68 -9.43 3.59
C TYR A 31 -7.46 -10.74 3.40
N GLY A 32 -6.79 -11.83 2.99
CA GLY A 32 -7.50 -13.01 2.49
C GLY A 32 -8.29 -12.74 1.20
N ALA A 33 -8.03 -11.60 0.54
CA ALA A 33 -8.73 -11.10 -0.64
C ALA A 33 -7.79 -10.17 -1.45
N ALA A 34 -8.21 -9.79 -2.66
CA ALA A 34 -7.40 -8.91 -3.51
C ALA A 34 -7.30 -7.50 -2.92
N GLU A 35 -8.38 -7.00 -2.34
CA GLU A 35 -8.44 -5.69 -1.71
C GLU A 35 -9.04 -5.76 -0.30
N PHE A 36 -8.83 -4.69 0.47
CA PHE A 36 -9.26 -4.59 1.87
C PHE A 36 -10.78 -4.73 2.02
N GLU A 37 -11.56 -4.11 1.13
CA GLU A 37 -13.03 -4.09 1.18
C GLU A 37 -13.66 -5.47 0.99
N GLU A 38 -12.94 -6.38 0.35
CA GLU A 38 -13.38 -7.74 0.03
C GLU A 38 -12.98 -8.75 1.10
N SER A 39 -12.25 -8.31 2.12
CA SER A 39 -11.69 -9.17 3.15
C SER A 39 -12.78 -9.88 3.97
N PRO A 40 -12.74 -11.21 4.09
CA PRO A 40 -13.55 -11.95 5.06
C PRO A 40 -12.95 -11.94 6.47
N ARG A 41 -11.72 -11.42 6.64
CA ARG A 41 -11.02 -11.40 7.92
C ARG A 41 -11.58 -10.35 8.87
N LYS A 42 -11.39 -10.56 10.17
CA LYS A 42 -11.73 -9.58 11.21
C LYS A 42 -10.86 -8.34 11.07
N LEU A 43 -11.44 -7.16 11.26
CA LEU A 43 -10.76 -5.88 11.08
C LEU A 43 -9.61 -5.70 12.05
N GLU A 44 -9.76 -6.16 13.30
CA GLU A 44 -8.74 -6.04 14.33
C GLU A 44 -7.47 -6.81 13.95
N ASP A 45 -7.62 -8.04 13.45
CA ASP A 45 -6.50 -8.87 12.99
C ASP A 45 -5.77 -8.21 11.80
N ILE A 46 -6.52 -7.65 10.85
CA ILE A 46 -5.95 -6.93 9.70
C ILE A 46 -5.19 -5.69 10.18
N TRP A 47 -5.74 -4.93 11.13
CA TRP A 47 -5.11 -3.72 11.64
C TRP A 47 -3.82 -4.00 12.40
N ASP A 48 -3.80 -5.03 13.23
CA ASP A 48 -2.61 -5.44 13.98
C ASP A 48 -1.49 -5.90 13.02
N GLU A 49 -1.83 -6.72 12.01
CA GLU A 49 -0.88 -7.16 11.00
C GLU A 49 -0.41 -6.02 10.08
N ALA A 50 -1.31 -5.10 9.70
CA ALA A 50 -0.98 -3.93 8.90
C ALA A 50 0.02 -3.01 9.63
N LEU A 51 -0.17 -2.79 10.94
CA LEU A 51 0.79 -2.07 11.78
C LEU A 51 2.14 -2.79 11.84
N ALA A 52 2.15 -4.11 12.00
CA ALA A 52 3.39 -4.89 12.00
C ALA A 52 4.16 -4.75 10.67
N ILE A 53 3.48 -4.85 9.54
CA ILE A 53 4.07 -4.65 8.20
C ILE A 53 4.67 -3.25 8.07
N TYR A 54 3.93 -2.21 8.48
CA TYR A 54 4.43 -0.84 8.43
C TYR A 54 5.67 -0.66 9.30
N ASN A 55 5.65 -1.14 10.54
CA ASN A 55 6.77 -0.99 11.46
C ASN A 55 8.02 -1.72 10.96
N ILE A 56 7.88 -2.93 10.40
CA ILE A 56 9.01 -3.67 9.80
C ILE A 56 9.60 -2.89 8.63
N ALA A 57 8.75 -2.42 7.71
CA ALA A 57 9.20 -1.66 6.54
C ALA A 57 9.84 -0.33 6.95
N TYR A 58 9.27 0.38 7.93
CA TYR A 58 9.79 1.63 8.45
C TYR A 58 11.15 1.44 9.12
N ASN A 59 11.28 0.46 10.02
CA ASN A 59 12.55 0.15 10.68
C ASN A 59 13.65 -0.20 9.65
N TYR A 60 13.29 -0.93 8.59
CA TYR A 60 14.23 -1.22 7.50
C TYR A 60 14.60 0.04 6.71
N ALA A 61 13.61 0.87 6.37
CA ALA A 61 13.81 2.12 5.65
C ALA A 61 14.69 3.10 6.44
N GLU A 62 14.47 3.21 7.75
CA GLU A 62 15.27 4.02 8.67
C GLU A 62 16.72 3.54 8.74
N ARG A 63 16.94 2.23 8.94
CA ARG A 63 18.28 1.61 8.95
C ARG A 63 19.06 1.87 7.66
N CYS A 64 18.35 1.89 6.53
CA CYS A 64 18.93 2.12 5.22
C CYS A 64 18.90 3.58 4.77
N GLN A 65 18.44 4.52 5.62
CA GLN A 65 18.28 5.94 5.30
C GLN A 65 17.50 6.19 4.00
N ALA A 66 16.48 5.36 3.75
CA ALA A 66 15.75 5.32 2.50
C ALA A 66 14.24 5.18 2.76
N LEU A 67 13.60 6.29 3.16
CA LEU A 67 12.16 6.35 3.46
C LEU A 67 11.25 5.86 2.32
N GLY A 68 11.71 5.96 1.06
CA GLY A 68 11.00 5.43 -0.10
C GLY A 68 10.73 3.91 -0.03
N ARG A 69 11.48 3.17 0.81
CA ARG A 69 11.27 1.73 1.01
C ARG A 69 10.00 1.40 1.80
N CYS A 70 9.42 2.39 2.49
CA CYS A 70 8.09 2.24 3.11
C CYS A 70 6.96 2.13 2.08
N SER A 71 7.22 2.44 0.81
CA SER A 71 6.23 2.32 -0.27
C SER A 71 5.63 0.92 -0.38
N PHE A 72 6.40 -0.13 -0.08
CA PHE A 72 5.88 -1.50 -0.03
C PHE A 72 4.76 -1.65 1.00
N ALA A 73 4.98 -1.18 2.24
CA ALA A 73 3.96 -1.23 3.29
C ALA A 73 2.74 -0.39 2.92
N TRP A 74 2.92 0.76 2.25
CA TRP A 74 1.79 1.54 1.73
C TRP A 74 1.01 0.87 0.62
N LYS A 75 1.67 0.16 -0.30
CA LYS A 75 0.99 -0.60 -1.35
C LYS A 75 0.20 -1.79 -0.79
N VAL A 76 0.73 -2.48 0.22
CA VAL A 76 0.09 -3.67 0.82
C VAL A 76 -0.96 -3.27 1.85
N ALA A 77 -0.56 -2.50 2.88
CA ALA A 77 -1.33 -2.28 4.10
C ALA A 77 -1.95 -0.87 4.20
N GLY A 78 -1.73 0.00 3.20
CA GLY A 78 -2.10 1.41 3.27
C GLY A 78 -3.60 1.64 3.52
N ARG A 79 -4.47 0.88 2.86
CA ARG A 79 -5.92 1.03 3.04
C ARG A 79 -6.35 0.70 4.47
N ALA A 80 -5.88 -0.43 5.01
CA ALA A 80 -6.16 -0.85 6.38
C ALA A 80 -5.67 0.19 7.42
N LEU A 81 -4.47 0.74 7.21
CA LEU A 81 -3.89 1.75 8.10
C LEU A 81 -4.66 3.08 8.05
N CYS A 82 -5.11 3.51 6.88
CA CYS A 82 -5.99 4.68 6.75
C CYS A 82 -7.32 4.46 7.48
N MET A 83 -7.93 3.27 7.34
CA MET A 83 -9.17 2.92 8.03
C MET A 83 -8.99 2.85 9.55
N LEU A 84 -7.87 2.29 10.02
CA LEU A 84 -7.51 2.28 11.44
C LEU A 84 -7.33 3.71 11.98
N HIS A 85 -6.68 4.58 11.22
CA HIS A 85 -6.49 5.97 11.62
C HIS A 85 -7.85 6.71 11.69
N ALA A 86 -8.74 6.46 10.73
CA ALA A 86 -10.09 7.01 10.75
C ALA A 86 -10.92 6.47 11.94
N SER A 87 -10.84 5.17 12.24
CA SER A 87 -11.57 4.56 13.36
C SER A 87 -11.13 5.11 14.72
N ARG A 88 -9.83 5.43 14.86
CA ARG A 88 -9.26 6.05 16.07
C ARG A 88 -9.63 7.53 16.25
N GLN A 89 -10.07 8.21 15.20
CA GLN A 89 -10.40 9.65 15.24
C GLN A 89 -11.86 9.96 15.63
N GLY A 90 -12.73 8.96 15.81
CA GLY A 90 -14.13 9.18 16.21
C GLY A 90 -14.94 10.01 15.19
N GLU A 91 -15.88 10.84 15.66
CA GLU A 91 -16.82 11.65 14.84
C GLU A 91 -16.15 12.66 13.88
N LYS A 92 -14.83 12.88 13.98
CA LYS A 92 -14.03 13.56 12.95
C LYS A 92 -13.67 12.56 11.85
N CYS A 93 -14.69 12.03 11.19
CA CYS A 93 -14.56 11.02 10.15
C CYS A 93 -13.83 11.64 8.94
N SER A 94 -12.51 11.46 8.87
CA SER A 94 -11.70 11.85 7.71
C SER A 94 -11.82 10.72 6.69
N ILE A 95 -12.78 10.82 5.78
CA ILE A 95 -12.97 9.82 4.71
C ILE A 95 -11.77 9.92 3.76
N PRO A 96 -11.03 8.82 3.51
CA PRO A 96 -10.01 8.81 2.47
C PRO A 96 -10.69 9.07 1.12
N CYS A 97 -10.47 10.27 0.56
CA CYS A 97 -11.04 10.69 -0.71
C CYS A 97 -9.91 10.97 -1.71
N SER A 98 -10.11 10.61 -2.98
CA SER A 98 -9.17 11.03 -4.02
C SER A 98 -9.24 12.55 -4.19
N ILE A 99 -8.10 13.19 -4.49
CA ILE A 99 -8.06 14.64 -4.73
C ILE A 99 -8.99 15.03 -5.88
N THR A 100 -9.14 14.17 -6.88
CA THR A 100 -10.07 14.37 -8.00
C THR A 100 -11.53 14.37 -7.55
N ALA A 101 -11.96 13.37 -6.76
CA ALA A 101 -13.32 13.33 -6.24
C ALA A 101 -13.61 14.51 -5.28
N LEU A 102 -12.63 14.92 -4.47
CA LEU A 102 -12.75 16.12 -3.63
C LEU A 102 -12.93 17.40 -4.46
N LYS A 103 -12.22 17.52 -5.59
CA LYS A 103 -12.35 18.67 -6.49
C LYS A 103 -13.72 18.72 -7.18
N GLU A 104 -14.32 17.57 -7.51
CA GLU A 104 -15.67 17.53 -8.10
C GLU A 104 -16.77 17.91 -7.09
N ILE A 105 -16.55 17.71 -5.80
CA ILE A 105 -17.53 18.02 -4.75
C ILE A 105 -17.40 19.45 -4.25
N LEU A 106 -16.16 19.97 -4.13
CA LEU A 106 -15.85 21.28 -3.55
C LEU A 106 -15.56 22.37 -4.60
N GLY A 107 -15.58 22.01 -5.88
CA GLY A 107 -15.35 22.89 -7.03
C GLY A 107 -16.56 22.93 -7.94
#